data_AF-A0A849Q696-F1
#
_entry.id   AF-A0A849Q696-F1
#
_cell.length_a   1.000
_cell.length_b   1.000
_cell.length_c   1.000
_cell.angle_alpha   90.00
_cell.angle_beta   90.00
_cell.angle_gamma   90.00
#
_symmetry.space_group_name_H-M   'P 1'
#
loop_
_entity.id
_entity.type
_entity.pdbx_description
1 polymer ?
#
loop_
_entity_poly.entity_id
_entity_poly.type
_entity_poly.pdbx_seq_one_letter_code
_entity_poly.pdbx_strand_id
1 'polypeptide(L)'
;MNPVFEIGLPELSASDLEQLTEECETAITQHIFDKIPKKSISELTVTCILDFDKTLEFEVQLDLEQEYDTGHSLDDILEEASRFGTEWLEKRLAEMKTQ
;
A
#
# COMPACT_ATOMS: atom_id res chain seq x y z
N MET A 1 -10.15 2.07 -12.41
CA MET A 1 -11.17 1.89 -11.35
C MET A 1 -10.40 1.47 -10.13
N ASN A 2 -10.31 2.34 -9.14
CA ASN A 2 -9.54 2.06 -7.92
C ASN A 2 -10.41 1.15 -7.03
N PRO A 3 -9.90 0.00 -6.56
CA PRO A 3 -10.67 -0.89 -5.71
C PRO A 3 -10.81 -0.30 -4.30
N VAL A 4 -12.05 -0.19 -3.82
CA VAL A 4 -12.37 0.23 -2.44
C VAL A 4 -12.73 -1.02 -1.65
N PHE A 5 -11.99 -1.30 -0.57
CA PHE A 5 -12.21 -2.46 0.31
C PHE A 5 -12.67 -2.00 1.71
N GLU A 6 -13.78 -2.56 2.21
CA GLU A 6 -14.33 -2.27 3.55
C GLU A 6 -13.75 -3.23 4.60
N ILE A 7 -12.86 -2.73 5.47
CA ILE A 7 -12.25 -3.54 6.56
C ILE A 7 -12.84 -3.09 7.90
N GLY A 8 -13.42 -4.00 8.69
CA GLY A 8 -13.88 -3.68 10.05
C GLY A 8 -12.69 -3.47 11.00
N LEU A 9 -12.61 -2.35 11.71
CA LEU A 9 -11.45 -1.99 12.54
C LEU A 9 -11.61 -2.29 14.05
N PRO A 10 -10.50 -2.60 14.77
CA PRO A 10 -10.41 -2.40 16.23
C PRO A 10 -10.44 -0.89 16.58
N GLU A 11 -10.55 -0.52 17.86
CA GLU A 11 -10.43 0.89 18.28
C GLU A 11 -9.01 1.41 17.96
N LEU A 12 -8.85 2.12 16.84
CA LEU A 12 -7.59 2.75 16.42
C LEU A 12 -7.60 4.24 16.77
N SER A 13 -6.50 4.73 17.33
CA SER A 13 -6.28 6.16 17.51
C SER A 13 -5.80 6.81 16.21
N ALA A 14 -5.89 8.13 16.12
CA ALA A 14 -5.34 8.88 14.97
C ALA A 14 -3.84 8.61 14.76
N SER A 15 -3.08 8.40 15.84
CA SER A 15 -1.66 8.06 15.76
C SER A 15 -1.44 6.63 15.25
N ASP A 16 -2.32 5.68 15.56
CA ASP A 16 -2.24 4.33 15.01
C ASP A 16 -2.54 4.32 13.51
N LEU A 17 -3.52 5.14 13.07
CA LEU A 17 -3.86 5.29 11.65
C LEU A 17 -2.68 5.89 10.87
N GLU A 18 -2.08 6.96 11.38
CA GLU A 18 -0.90 7.61 10.78
C GLU A 18 0.29 6.62 10.69
N GLN A 19 0.53 5.86 11.76
CA GLN A 19 1.57 4.84 11.76
C GLN A 19 1.28 3.71 10.75
N LEU A 20 0.03 3.25 10.66
CA LEU A 20 -0.37 2.22 9.70
C LEU A 20 -0.21 2.69 8.25
N THR A 21 -0.55 3.95 7.96
CA THR A 21 -0.31 4.53 6.62
C THR A 21 1.18 4.53 6.28
N GLU A 22 2.04 5.06 7.16
CA GLU A 22 3.49 5.14 6.90
C GLU A 22 4.14 3.75 6.77
N GLU A 23 3.76 2.81 7.64
CA GLU A 23 4.27 1.44 7.57
C GLU A 23 3.81 0.73 6.29
N CYS A 24 2.57 0.96 5.84
CA CYS A 24 2.06 0.38 4.62
C CYS A 24 2.76 0.93 3.38
N GLU A 25 2.94 2.26 3.29
CA GLU A 25 3.68 2.91 2.19
C GLU A 25 5.12 2.38 2.11
N THR A 26 5.77 2.23 3.27
CA THR A 26 7.11 1.66 3.36
C THR A 26 7.13 0.21 2.87
N ALA A 27 6.18 -0.61 3.31
CA ALA A 27 6.09 -2.02 2.93
C ALA A 27 5.88 -2.19 1.42
N ILE A 28 4.97 -1.43 0.83
CA ILE A 28 4.69 -1.45 -0.62
C ILE A 28 5.92 -1.00 -1.41
N THR A 29 6.58 0.07 -0.96
CA THR A 29 7.81 0.58 -1.59
C THR A 29 8.91 -0.49 -1.62
N GLN A 30 9.11 -1.21 -0.50
CA GLN A 30 10.07 -2.32 -0.47
C GLN A 30 9.66 -3.44 -1.41
N HIS A 31 8.37 -3.81 -1.43
CA HIS A 31 7.84 -4.83 -2.33
C HIS A 31 8.10 -4.50 -3.80
N ILE A 32 7.97 -3.24 -4.21
CA ILE A 32 8.30 -2.78 -5.57
C ILE A 32 9.81 -2.92 -5.85
N PHE A 33 10.67 -2.54 -4.90
CA PHE A 33 12.13 -2.66 -5.04
C PHE A 33 12.64 -4.11 -5.10
N ASP A 34 11.87 -5.07 -4.57
CA ASP A 34 12.17 -6.51 -4.72
C ASP A 34 11.84 -7.03 -6.14
N LYS A 35 10.99 -6.32 -6.90
CA LYS A 35 10.58 -6.72 -8.26
C LYS A 35 11.42 -6.06 -9.34
N ILE A 36 11.77 -4.80 -9.17
CA ILE A 36 12.56 -4.04 -10.15
C ILE A 36 13.74 -3.34 -9.51
N PRO A 37 14.87 -3.20 -10.24
CA PRO A 37 16.03 -2.51 -9.70
C PRO A 37 15.70 -1.07 -9.34
N LYS A 38 16.04 -0.62 -8.13
CA LYS A 38 15.85 0.79 -7.74
C LYS A 38 16.46 1.80 -8.73
N LYS A 39 17.55 1.41 -9.42
CA LYS A 39 18.22 2.23 -10.43
C LYS A 39 17.45 2.37 -11.74
N SER A 40 16.40 1.58 -11.97
CA SER A 40 15.56 1.72 -13.16
C SER A 40 14.34 2.59 -12.90
N ILE A 41 14.14 3.06 -11.67
CA ILE A 41 13.00 3.87 -11.26
C ILE A 41 13.42 5.33 -11.36
N SER A 42 12.68 6.11 -12.15
CA SER A 42 12.84 7.56 -12.24
C SER A 42 12.09 8.24 -11.11
N GLU A 43 10.83 7.86 -10.94
CA GLU A 43 9.92 8.37 -9.92
C GLU A 43 9.09 7.21 -9.36
N LEU A 44 8.88 7.22 -8.05
CA LEU A 44 7.98 6.30 -7.37
C LEU A 44 7.25 7.09 -6.28
N THR A 45 5.93 7.18 -6.43
CA THR A 45 5.04 7.75 -5.42
C THR A 45 4.14 6.64 -4.91
N VAL A 46 4.16 6.44 -3.60
CA VAL A 46 3.26 5.53 -2.89
C VAL A 46 2.50 6.36 -1.87
N THR A 47 1.18 6.32 -1.94
CA THR A 47 0.32 7.04 -1.00
C THR A 47 -0.77 6.11 -0.50
N CYS A 48 -0.85 5.97 0.81
CA CYS A 48 -1.87 5.19 1.49
C CYS A 48 -2.86 6.14 2.15
N ILE A 49 -4.14 6.00 1.83
CA ILE A 49 -5.21 6.80 2.40
C ILE A 49 -6.08 5.88 3.24
N LEU A 50 -6.08 6.09 4.55
CA LEU A 50 -7.04 5.49 5.47
C LEU A 50 -8.07 6.56 5.86
N ASP A 51 -9.33 6.35 5.49
CA ASP A 51 -10.45 7.16 5.93
C ASP A 51 -11.38 6.35 6.84
N PHE A 52 -11.82 6.96 7.93
CA PHE A 52 -12.72 6.34 8.88
C PHE A 52 -13.91 7.28 9.15
N ASP A 53 -15.01 7.06 8.45
CA ASP A 53 -16.31 7.70 8.73
C ASP A 53 -17.26 6.69 9.40
N LYS A 54 -17.73 5.68 8.64
CA LYS A 54 -18.62 4.60 9.14
C LYS A 54 -18.06 3.20 8.92
N THR A 55 -17.24 3.07 7.89
CA THR A 55 -16.45 1.91 7.53
C THR A 55 -15.03 2.42 7.27
N LEU A 56 -14.03 1.57 7.51
CA LEU A 56 -12.68 1.93 7.09
C LEU A 56 -12.60 1.78 5.59
N GLU A 57 -12.24 2.87 4.93
CA GLU A 57 -11.87 2.87 3.54
C GLU A 57 -10.35 2.95 3.46
N PHE A 58 -9.75 2.01 2.73
CA PHE A 58 -8.32 2.01 2.45
C PHE A 58 -8.09 2.10 0.95
N GLU A 59 -7.39 3.15 0.53
CA GLU A 59 -6.98 3.36 -0.85
C GLU A 59 -5.46 3.39 -0.96
N VAL A 60 -4.92 2.64 -1.93
CA VAL A 60 -3.51 2.67 -2.29
C VAL A 60 -3.38 3.35 -3.64
N GLN A 61 -2.68 4.48 -3.65
CA GLN A 61 -2.33 5.22 -4.86
C GLN A 61 -0.86 5.01 -5.17
N LEU A 62 -0.58 4.50 -6.37
CA LEU A 62 0.75 4.16 -6.82
C LEU A 62 1.00 4.85 -8.16
N ASP A 63 2.15 5.53 -8.25
CA ASP A 63 2.69 6.07 -9.48
C ASP A 63 4.14 5.64 -9.60
N LEU A 64 4.50 5.07 -10.76
CA LEU A 64 5.81 4.49 -11.00
C LEU A 64 6.26 4.80 -12.41
N GLU A 65 7.33 5.59 -12.51
CA GLU A 65 8.01 5.90 -13.76
C GLU A 65 9.36 5.20 -13.83
N GLN A 66 9.68 4.63 -14.99
CA GLN A 66 10.98 3.99 -15.24
C GLN A 66 11.92 4.91 -16.03
N GLU A 67 13.20 4.94 -15.63
CA GLU A 67 14.26 5.60 -16.41
C GLU A 67 14.59 4.83 -17.70
N TYR A 68 14.48 3.50 -17.66
CA TYR A 68 14.72 2.62 -18.79
C TYR A 68 13.92 1.32 -18.65
N ASP A 69 13.58 0.72 -19.79
CA ASP A 69 12.85 -0.54 -19.83
C ASP A 69 13.65 -1.65 -19.15
N THR A 70 12.99 -2.31 -18.21
CA THR A 70 13.55 -3.46 -17.47
C THR A 70 13.03 -4.79 -17.98
N GLY A 71 12.11 -4.78 -18.96
CA GLY A 71 11.40 -5.97 -19.41
C GLY A 71 10.33 -6.45 -18.43
N HIS A 72 10.08 -5.70 -17.35
CA HIS A 72 8.98 -5.95 -16.42
C HIS A 72 7.80 -5.04 -16.74
N SER A 73 6.60 -5.61 -16.73
CA SER A 73 5.36 -4.87 -16.89
C SER A 73 5.09 -4.01 -15.64
N LEU A 74 5.07 -2.70 -15.82
CA LEU A 74 4.78 -1.75 -14.74
C LEU A 74 3.37 -1.91 -14.21
N ASP A 75 2.39 -2.10 -15.10
CA ASP A 75 1.00 -2.33 -14.71
C ASP A 75 0.85 -3.55 -13.81
N ASP A 76 1.55 -4.65 -14.13
CA ASP A 76 1.51 -5.87 -13.30
C ASP A 76 2.16 -5.65 -11.93
N ILE A 77 3.27 -4.89 -11.88
CA ILE A 77 3.93 -4.54 -10.62
C ILE A 77 3.02 -3.67 -9.75
N LEU A 78 2.38 -2.67 -10.35
CA LEU A 78 1.47 -1.76 -9.66
C LEU A 78 0.22 -2.49 -9.15
N GLU A 79 -0.36 -3.38 -9.95
CA GLU A 79 -1.49 -4.21 -9.51
C GLU A 79 -1.10 -5.11 -8.33
N GLU A 80 0.05 -5.79 -8.43
CA GLU A 80 0.55 -6.67 -7.37
C GLU A 80 0.87 -5.89 -6.09
N ALA A 81 1.50 -4.71 -6.22
CA ALA A 81 1.83 -3.82 -5.11
C ALA A 81 0.59 -3.26 -4.41
N SER A 82 -0.45 -2.89 -5.17
CA SER A 82 -1.73 -2.45 -4.61
C SER A 82 -2.39 -3.56 -3.79
N ARG A 83 -2.44 -4.79 -4.34
CA ARG A 83 -2.99 -5.96 -3.64
C ARG A 83 -2.20 -6.27 -2.37
N PHE A 84 -0.87 -6.26 -2.46
CA PHE A 84 0.02 -6.46 -1.32
C PHE A 84 -0.26 -5.45 -0.21
N GLY A 85 -0.47 -4.18 -0.55
CA GLY A 85 -0.82 -3.13 0.42
C GLY A 85 -2.09 -3.45 1.22
N THR A 86 -3.15 -3.87 0.52
CA THR A 86 -4.40 -4.28 1.17
C THR A 86 -4.22 -5.49 2.07
N GLU A 87 -3.55 -6.54 1.59
CA GLU A 87 -3.29 -7.76 2.37
C GLU A 87 -2.41 -7.48 3.60
N TRP A 88 -1.41 -6.60 3.45
CA TRP A 88 -0.54 -6.16 4.54
C TRP A 88 -1.35 -5.46 5.62
N LEU A 89 -2.23 -4.52 5.22
CA LEU A 89 -3.07 -3.78 6.16
C LEU A 89 -4.06 -4.71 6.87
N GLU A 90 -4.77 -5.57 6.14
CA GLU A 90 -5.69 -6.55 6.74
C GLU A 90 -5.00 -7.41 7.79
N LYS A 91 -3.79 -7.89 7.48
CA LYS A 91 -2.99 -8.69 8.42
C LYS A 91 -2.63 -7.88 9.67
N ARG A 92 -2.18 -6.63 9.51
CA ARG A 92 -1.87 -5.76 10.65
C ARG A 92 -3.09 -5.50 11.53
N LEU A 93 -4.22 -5.20 10.92
CA LEU A 93 -5.47 -4.96 11.64
C LEU A 93 -5.94 -6.22 12.39
N ALA A 94 -5.74 -7.41 11.82
CA ALA A 94 -6.03 -8.67 12.49
C ALA A 94 -5.11 -8.94 13.69
N GLU A 95 -3.80 -8.63 13.57
CA GLU A 95 -2.85 -8.71 14.68
C GLU A 95 -3.26 -7.79 15.84
N MET A 96 -3.68 -6.56 15.54
CA MET A 96 -4.12 -5.58 16.54
C MET A 96 -5.43 -5.97 17.24
N LYS A 97 -6.37 -6.64 16.55
CA LYS A 97 -7.60 -7.17 17.16
C LYS A 97 -7.38 -8.31 18.15
N THR A 98 -6.23 -8.96 18.08
CA THR A 98 -5.93 -10.17 18.87
C THR A 98 -5.21 -9.83 20.18
N GLN A 99 -4.86 -8.55 20.41
CA GLN A 99 -4.35 -8.02 21.67
C GLN A 99 -5.45 -7.41 22.53
#